data_AF-A0A2T7DUQ4-F1
#
_entry.id   AF-A0A2T7DUQ4-F1
#
_cell.length_a   1.000
_cell.length_b   1.000
_cell.length_c   1.000
_cell.angle_alpha   90.00
_cell.angle_beta   90.00
_cell.angle_gamma   90.00
#
_symmetry.space_group_name_H-M   'P 1'
#
loop_
_entity.id
_entity.type
_entity.pdbx_description
1 polymer ?
#
loop_
_entity_poly.entity_id
_entity_poly.type
_entity_poly.pdbx_seq_one_letter_code
_entity_poly.pdbx_strand_id
1 'polypeptide(L)'
;MRASGLCRHAVLVLALAVAAGGHDFRRDFDVVWGEGNARFRDGGQQVELSLDERTGARLQSKQRYLFGHFDLEIKLVPGESAGTITSFYICTGGARHDEVDFEFLGNASGEPYLLHTNIFSDGRGEREQQFVLWFDPTADFHTYSILWNPHNIILYIDGTPIRVFRNNAARGVPFPARQPAHVFASIWDAEDWATQGGRVKTDWASAPFVAAYRRYNVSSSACVWDEGDGRARCPAGGARRRRRQAAWMAQKMDWWSWMTLSWVRMNYMVYDYCDDRRRFPHGAPPECVIPIGRS
;
A
#
# COMPACT_ATOMS: atom_id res chain seq x y z
N MET A 1 17.33 -45.78 56.51
CA MET A 1 17.11 -44.46 55.87
C MET A 1 17.30 -44.63 54.38
N ARG A 2 16.23 -44.52 53.59
CA ARG A 2 16.25 -44.72 52.13
C ARG A 2 16.68 -43.41 51.46
N ALA A 3 17.71 -43.46 50.62
CA ALA A 3 18.10 -42.34 49.77
C ALA A 3 17.41 -42.50 48.41
N SER A 4 16.47 -41.60 48.12
CA SER A 4 15.82 -41.43 46.82
C SER A 4 16.65 -40.45 45.97
N GLY A 5 17.34 -40.96 44.95
CA GLY A 5 18.01 -40.16 43.92
C GLY A 5 17.12 -40.01 42.70
N LEU A 6 16.75 -38.77 42.38
CA LEU A 6 15.81 -38.42 41.31
C LEU A 6 16.31 -38.81 39.90
N CYS A 7 15.42 -39.44 39.14
CA CYS A 7 15.56 -39.71 37.72
C CYS A 7 15.38 -38.40 36.92
N ARG A 8 16.48 -37.85 36.39
CA ARG A 8 16.46 -36.67 35.51
C ARG A 8 15.86 -37.05 34.15
N HIS A 9 14.60 -36.70 33.93
CA HIS A 9 13.97 -36.78 32.62
C HIS A 9 14.44 -35.57 31.79
N ALA A 10 15.30 -35.82 30.81
CA ALA A 10 15.63 -34.82 29.79
C ALA A 10 14.42 -34.69 28.86
N VAL A 11 13.70 -33.58 28.98
CA VAL A 11 12.64 -33.21 28.03
C VAL A 11 13.32 -32.68 26.76
N LEU A 12 13.33 -33.49 25.71
CA LEU A 12 13.72 -33.04 24.37
C LEU A 12 12.62 -32.14 23.84
N VAL A 13 12.85 -30.82 23.84
CA VAL A 13 11.97 -29.88 23.13
C VAL A 13 12.34 -29.99 21.64
N LEU A 14 11.60 -30.80 20.89
CA LEU A 14 11.61 -30.70 19.44
C LEU A 14 11.00 -29.35 19.07
N ALA A 15 11.85 -28.38 18.75
CA ALA A 15 11.43 -27.20 18.01
C ALA A 15 10.97 -27.68 16.63
N LEU A 16 9.66 -27.84 16.46
CA LEU A 16 9.05 -27.91 15.14
C LEU A 16 9.31 -26.56 14.49
N ALA A 17 10.35 -26.48 13.66
CA ALA A 17 10.47 -25.43 12.66
C ALA A 17 9.28 -25.60 11.73
N VAL A 18 8.20 -24.88 12.03
CA VAL A 18 7.17 -24.61 11.04
C VAL A 18 7.92 -23.89 9.92
N ALA A 19 8.13 -24.58 8.81
CA ALA A 19 8.49 -23.92 7.58
C ALA A 19 7.30 -23.03 7.21
N ALA A 20 7.27 -21.82 7.77
CA ALA A 20 6.50 -20.74 7.18
C ALA A 20 7.04 -20.65 5.75
N GLY A 21 6.25 -21.05 4.76
CA GLY A 21 6.57 -20.80 3.37
C GLY A 21 6.78 -19.29 3.25
N GLY A 22 8.04 -18.86 3.23
CA GLY A 22 8.41 -17.46 3.37
C GLY A 22 7.74 -16.62 2.29
N HIS A 23 7.53 -15.34 2.60
CA HIS A 23 7.20 -14.34 1.60
C HIS A 23 8.32 -14.32 0.55
N ASP A 24 8.00 -14.46 -0.73
CA ASP A 24 9.00 -14.45 -1.80
C ASP A 24 8.47 -13.62 -2.96
N PHE A 25 9.07 -12.46 -3.17
CA PHE A 25 8.67 -11.57 -4.27
C PHE A 25 8.81 -12.23 -5.64
N ARG A 26 9.71 -13.20 -5.83
CA ARG A 26 9.83 -13.92 -7.11
C ARG A 26 8.64 -14.82 -7.38
N ARG A 27 7.94 -15.27 -6.33
CA ARG A 27 6.70 -16.04 -6.46
C ARG A 27 5.53 -15.12 -6.77
N ASP A 28 5.49 -13.96 -6.12
CA ASP A 28 4.30 -13.12 -6.06
C ASP A 28 4.29 -12.00 -7.14
N PHE A 29 5.46 -11.60 -7.66
CA PHE A 29 5.64 -10.52 -8.64
C PHE A 29 6.52 -10.91 -9.83
N ASP A 30 6.29 -10.23 -10.95
CA ASP A 30 7.19 -10.13 -12.09
C ASP A 30 7.86 -8.74 -12.10
N VAL A 31 9.10 -8.67 -12.59
CA VAL A 31 9.75 -7.39 -12.90
C VAL A 31 9.33 -6.98 -14.31
N VAL A 32 8.45 -6.00 -14.42
CA VAL A 32 7.85 -5.57 -15.70
C VAL A 32 8.55 -4.35 -16.30
N TRP A 33 9.49 -3.75 -15.57
CA TRP A 33 10.34 -2.66 -16.06
C TRP A 33 11.65 -2.61 -15.27
N GLY A 34 12.76 -2.31 -15.95
CA GLY A 34 14.05 -2.07 -15.31
C GLY A 34 14.61 -3.29 -14.59
N GLU A 35 14.68 -4.45 -15.26
CA GLU A 35 15.12 -5.72 -14.65
C GLU A 35 16.50 -5.62 -13.95
N GLY A 36 17.45 -4.90 -14.55
CA GLY A 36 18.76 -4.63 -13.95
C GLY A 36 18.72 -3.83 -12.64
N ASN A 37 17.62 -3.13 -12.39
CA ASN A 37 17.39 -2.25 -11.26
C ASN A 37 16.47 -2.89 -10.20
N ALA A 38 16.16 -4.18 -10.32
CA ALA A 38 15.42 -4.94 -9.30
C ALA A 38 16.33 -6.02 -8.68
N ARG A 39 16.76 -5.80 -7.43
CA ARG A 39 17.68 -6.69 -6.72
C ARG A 39 16.99 -7.41 -5.57
N PHE A 40 16.71 -8.70 -5.78
CA PHE A 40 16.14 -9.57 -4.75
C PHE A 40 17.21 -10.01 -3.73
N ARG A 41 16.87 -9.90 -2.45
CA ARG A 41 17.72 -10.25 -1.28
C ARG A 41 17.09 -11.39 -0.49
N ASP A 42 17.88 -12.04 0.37
CA ASP A 42 17.40 -13.01 1.37
C ASP A 42 16.49 -14.10 0.80
N GLY A 43 16.91 -14.70 -0.31
CA GLY A 43 16.11 -15.73 -0.99
C GLY A 43 14.80 -15.21 -1.61
N GLY A 44 14.63 -13.89 -1.75
CA GLY A 44 13.44 -13.24 -2.31
C GLY A 44 12.50 -12.62 -1.29
N GLN A 45 12.85 -12.65 0.01
CA GLN A 45 12.03 -12.05 1.07
C GLN A 45 12.00 -10.52 1.04
N GLN A 46 13.02 -9.91 0.43
CA GLN A 46 13.14 -8.48 0.19
C GLN A 46 13.56 -8.24 -1.26
N VAL A 47 13.13 -7.11 -1.81
CA VAL A 47 13.57 -6.60 -3.11
C VAL A 47 13.93 -5.13 -2.97
N GLU A 48 15.08 -4.76 -3.51
CA GLU A 48 15.54 -3.37 -3.66
C GLU A 48 15.26 -2.93 -5.09
N LEU A 49 14.52 -1.84 -5.26
CA LEU A 49 14.33 -1.20 -6.56
C LEU A 49 15.22 0.05 -6.62
N SER A 50 16.01 0.18 -7.68
CA SER A 50 16.91 1.32 -7.87
C SER A 50 16.49 2.23 -9.03
N LEU A 51 16.83 3.50 -8.90
CA LEU A 51 16.69 4.51 -9.93
C LEU A 51 18.05 5.15 -10.19
N ASP A 52 18.41 5.22 -11.47
CA ASP A 52 19.56 5.95 -12.00
C ASP A 52 19.14 6.70 -13.27
N GLU A 53 20.06 7.48 -13.86
CA GLU A 53 19.81 8.31 -15.05
C GLU A 53 19.23 7.54 -16.24
N ARG A 54 19.42 6.21 -16.29
CA ARG A 54 18.99 5.40 -17.41
C ARG A 54 17.58 4.87 -17.21
N THR A 55 17.25 4.39 -16.01
CA THR A 55 15.94 3.79 -15.73
C THR A 55 15.64 3.67 -14.24
N GLY A 56 14.35 3.67 -13.91
CA GLY A 56 13.82 3.11 -12.66
C GLY A 56 13.51 1.62 -12.79
N ALA A 57 12.68 1.10 -11.87
CA ALA A 57 12.20 -0.28 -11.90
C ALA A 57 10.74 -0.38 -11.42
N ARG A 58 10.03 -1.39 -11.91
CA ARG A 58 8.63 -1.66 -11.53
C ARG A 58 8.34 -3.15 -11.42
N LEU A 59 7.73 -3.52 -10.31
CA LEU A 59 7.16 -4.84 -10.05
C LEU A 59 5.66 -4.80 -10.33
N GLN A 60 5.13 -5.93 -10.81
CA GLN A 60 3.70 -6.17 -10.99
C GLN A 60 3.35 -7.54 -10.40
N SER A 61 2.28 -7.63 -9.63
CA SER A 61 1.84 -8.91 -9.08
C SER A 61 1.48 -9.88 -10.21
N LYS A 62 1.83 -11.16 -10.08
CA LYS A 62 1.46 -12.16 -11.09
C LYS A 62 -0.05 -12.38 -11.13
N GLN A 63 -0.68 -12.30 -9.97
CA GLN A 63 -2.12 -12.43 -9.82
C GLN A 63 -2.80 -11.06 -9.94
N ARG A 64 -4.05 -11.09 -10.40
CA ARG A 64 -5.00 -9.98 -10.29
C ARG A 64 -5.95 -10.25 -9.14
N TYR A 65 -6.49 -9.19 -8.58
CA TYR A 65 -7.38 -9.26 -7.43
C TYR A 65 -8.62 -8.41 -7.66
N LEU A 66 -9.76 -8.87 -7.17
CA LEU A 66 -10.96 -8.04 -7.03
C LEU A 66 -11.32 -8.00 -5.55
N PHE A 67 -10.95 -6.90 -4.90
CA PHE A 67 -10.91 -6.73 -3.45
C PHE A 67 -9.77 -7.50 -2.74
N GLY A 68 -9.21 -6.85 -1.72
CA GLY A 68 -8.18 -7.41 -0.86
C GLY A 68 -7.70 -6.44 0.21
N HIS A 69 -6.91 -6.95 1.15
CA HIS A 69 -6.06 -6.20 2.05
C HIS A 69 -4.62 -6.55 1.69
N PHE A 70 -3.91 -5.55 1.18
CA PHE A 70 -2.55 -5.66 0.66
C PHE A 70 -1.61 -4.96 1.64
N ASP A 71 -0.80 -5.72 2.36
CA ASP A 71 0.26 -5.18 3.22
C ASP A 71 1.60 -5.24 2.48
N LEU A 72 2.37 -4.15 2.57
CA LEU A 72 3.74 -4.08 2.07
C LEU A 72 4.61 -3.28 3.03
N GLU A 73 5.72 -3.85 3.48
CA GLU A 73 6.72 -3.10 4.25
C GLU A 73 7.66 -2.39 3.28
N ILE A 74 7.79 -1.07 3.44
CA ILE A 74 8.61 -0.22 2.57
C ILE A 74 9.58 0.59 3.43
N LYS A 75 10.83 0.68 2.98
CA LYS A 75 11.83 1.62 3.48
C LYS A 75 12.31 2.49 2.32
N LEU A 76 12.19 3.80 2.49
CA LEU A 76 12.40 4.79 1.44
C LEU A 76 13.89 5.12 1.23
N VAL A 77 14.18 5.89 0.18
CA VAL A 77 15.53 6.32 -0.20
C VAL A 77 16.08 7.25 0.88
N PRO A 78 17.24 6.94 1.50
CA PRO A 78 17.85 7.82 2.50
C PRO A 78 18.59 8.99 1.84
N GLY A 79 18.75 10.09 2.57
CA GLY A 79 19.55 11.23 2.12
C GLY A 79 18.88 12.02 1.00
N GLU A 80 19.63 12.31 -0.07
CA GLU A 80 19.13 13.07 -1.21
C GLU A 80 18.18 12.19 -2.04
N SER A 81 16.95 12.65 -2.21
CA SER A 81 15.90 11.92 -2.93
C SER A 81 14.97 12.83 -3.71
N ALA A 82 15.31 14.13 -3.85
CA ALA A 82 14.50 15.06 -4.62
C ALA A 82 14.26 14.55 -6.05
N GLY A 83 13.07 14.81 -6.56
CA GLY A 83 12.57 14.39 -7.86
C GLY A 83 12.18 12.91 -7.96
N THR A 84 12.55 12.07 -6.99
CA THR A 84 12.19 10.64 -7.03
C THR A 84 10.80 10.36 -6.46
N ILE A 85 10.11 9.37 -7.03
CA ILE A 85 8.91 8.75 -6.44
C ILE A 85 9.14 7.27 -6.23
N THR A 86 8.92 6.83 -4.99
CA THR A 86 8.72 5.42 -4.63
C THR A 86 7.22 5.18 -4.54
N SER A 87 6.68 4.09 -5.11
CA SER A 87 5.23 3.87 -5.10
C SER A 87 4.81 2.45 -4.73
N PHE A 88 3.61 2.35 -4.18
CA PHE A 88 2.87 1.11 -3.92
C PHE A 88 1.40 1.36 -4.24
N TYR A 89 0.87 0.65 -5.23
CA TYR A 89 -0.46 0.94 -5.75
C TYR A 89 -1.17 -0.29 -6.31
N ILE A 90 -2.48 -0.20 -6.47
CA ILE A 90 -3.26 -1.15 -7.27
C ILE A 90 -3.78 -0.44 -8.51
N CYS A 91 -3.72 -1.09 -9.67
CA CYS A 91 -4.25 -0.51 -10.91
C CYS A 91 -4.81 -1.59 -11.84
N THR A 92 -5.90 -1.27 -12.53
CA THR A 92 -6.54 -2.17 -13.50
C THR A 92 -5.98 -2.01 -14.92
N GLY A 93 -5.29 -0.89 -15.20
CA GLY A 93 -4.78 -0.53 -16.51
C GLY A 93 -5.85 -0.02 -17.48
N GLY A 94 -5.41 0.62 -18.57
CA GLY A 94 -6.26 1.18 -19.62
C GLY A 94 -6.79 2.60 -19.34
N ALA A 95 -7.54 3.16 -20.29
CA ALA A 95 -8.01 4.56 -20.22
C ALA A 95 -9.08 4.79 -19.13
N ARG A 96 -9.85 3.76 -18.78
CA ARG A 96 -10.90 3.80 -17.74
C ARG A 96 -10.50 2.99 -16.51
N HIS A 97 -9.22 3.08 -16.15
CA HIS A 97 -8.67 2.30 -15.05
C HIS A 97 -9.27 2.75 -13.71
N ASP A 98 -9.32 1.81 -12.78
CA ASP A 98 -9.42 2.10 -11.37
C ASP A 98 -8.02 1.97 -10.75
N GLU A 99 -7.66 2.87 -9.84
CA GLU A 99 -6.32 2.90 -9.23
C GLU A 99 -6.35 3.51 -7.82
N VAL A 100 -5.45 3.05 -6.95
CA VAL A 100 -5.32 3.51 -5.56
C VAL A 100 -3.84 3.55 -5.21
N ASP A 101 -3.37 4.73 -4.81
CA ASP A 101 -1.94 5.03 -4.78
C ASP A 101 -1.42 5.38 -3.39
N PHE A 102 -0.26 4.82 -3.06
CA PHE A 102 0.75 5.44 -2.22
C PHE A 102 1.91 5.87 -3.12
N GLU A 103 2.23 7.16 -3.10
CA GLU A 103 3.40 7.74 -3.79
C GLU A 103 4.21 8.53 -2.76
N PHE A 104 5.45 8.12 -2.53
CA PHE A 104 6.35 8.80 -1.62
C PHE A 104 7.25 9.74 -2.42
N LEU A 105 6.99 11.03 -2.28
CA LEU A 105 7.69 12.10 -2.96
C LEU A 105 8.96 12.39 -2.18
N GLY A 106 10.10 12.05 -2.78
CA GLY A 106 11.41 12.33 -2.20
C GLY A 106 11.70 13.82 -2.09
N ASN A 107 12.72 14.15 -1.31
CA ASN A 107 13.05 15.52 -0.96
C ASN A 107 14.56 15.72 -0.81
N ALA A 108 14.96 16.98 -0.74
CA ALA A 108 16.35 17.34 -0.46
C ALA A 108 16.81 16.77 0.89
N SER A 109 18.09 16.46 1.01
CA SER A 109 18.67 15.92 2.24
C SER A 109 18.29 16.75 3.49
N GLY A 110 17.65 16.10 4.47
CA GLY A 110 17.21 16.73 5.73
C GLY A 110 15.80 17.32 5.71
N GLU A 111 15.15 17.39 4.54
CA GLU A 111 13.75 17.79 4.42
C GLU A 111 12.82 16.57 4.49
N PRO A 112 11.58 16.72 4.98
CA PRO A 112 10.67 15.58 5.16
C PRO A 112 10.16 15.05 3.82
N TYR A 113 9.99 13.73 3.75
CA TYR A 113 9.20 13.09 2.71
C TYR A 113 7.74 13.56 2.76
N LEU A 114 7.10 13.62 1.59
CA LEU A 114 5.66 13.76 1.48
C LEU A 114 5.06 12.45 0.99
N LEU A 115 4.13 11.88 1.75
CA LEU A 115 3.27 10.83 1.25
C LEU A 115 2.10 11.45 0.50
N HIS A 116 1.99 11.13 -0.78
CA HIS A 116 0.89 11.45 -1.66
C HIS A 116 0.01 10.22 -1.84
N THR A 117 -1.30 10.39 -1.76
CA THR A 117 -2.29 9.34 -2.04
C THR A 117 -3.27 9.83 -3.09
N ASN A 118 -3.66 8.96 -4.01
CA ASN A 118 -4.67 9.26 -5.02
C ASN A 118 -5.61 8.06 -5.21
N ILE A 119 -6.80 8.33 -5.75
CA ILE A 119 -7.81 7.32 -6.05
C ILE A 119 -8.44 7.66 -7.39
N PHE A 120 -8.22 6.79 -8.36
CA PHE A 120 -8.88 6.83 -9.65
C PHE A 120 -10.06 5.88 -9.65
N SER A 121 -11.18 6.34 -10.21
CA SER A 121 -12.25 5.45 -10.60
C SER A 121 -12.79 5.83 -11.96
N ASP A 122 -12.95 4.82 -12.81
CA ASP A 122 -13.37 4.98 -14.20
C ASP A 122 -12.49 5.97 -15.00
N GLY A 123 -11.18 5.94 -14.77
CA GLY A 123 -10.18 6.81 -15.38
C GLY A 123 -10.15 8.24 -14.83
N ARG A 124 -10.95 8.55 -13.80
CA ARG A 124 -10.98 9.87 -13.17
C ARG A 124 -10.29 9.81 -11.81
N GLY A 125 -9.11 10.43 -11.72
CA GLY A 125 -8.38 10.67 -10.47
C GLY A 125 -8.81 11.98 -9.84
N GLU A 126 -7.84 12.87 -9.61
CA GLU A 126 -8.02 14.21 -9.05
C GLU A 126 -8.43 14.21 -7.57
N ARG A 127 -8.01 13.18 -6.84
CA ARG A 127 -8.34 12.97 -5.43
C ARG A 127 -7.09 12.94 -4.58
N GLU A 128 -6.16 13.84 -4.83
CA GLU A 128 -4.87 13.85 -4.17
C GLU A 128 -5.03 14.28 -2.70
N GLN A 129 -4.37 13.55 -1.80
CA GLN A 129 -4.18 13.97 -0.40
C GLN A 129 -2.71 13.77 -0.05
N GLN A 130 -2.10 14.75 0.60
CA GLN A 130 -0.69 14.70 0.97
C GLN A 130 -0.49 14.80 2.48
N PHE A 131 0.48 14.06 3.00
CA PHE A 131 0.80 13.96 4.41
C PHE A 131 2.31 14.05 4.63
N VAL A 132 2.72 14.75 5.68
CA VAL A 132 4.04 14.52 6.29
C VAL A 132 3.94 13.29 7.21
N LEU A 133 5.03 12.55 7.38
CA LEU A 133 5.04 11.34 8.22
C LEU A 133 5.49 11.66 9.65
N TRP A 134 4.95 10.95 10.64
CA TRP A 134 5.31 11.11 12.07
C TRP A 134 6.56 10.32 12.48
N PHE A 135 7.33 9.87 11.49
CA PHE A 135 8.58 9.12 11.62
C PHE A 135 9.45 9.39 10.39
N ASP A 136 10.73 9.02 10.46
CA ASP A 136 11.62 9.02 9.31
C ASP A 136 11.42 7.71 8.51
N PRO A 137 10.81 7.75 7.31
CA PRO A 137 10.50 6.56 6.52
C PRO A 137 11.73 5.94 5.84
N THR A 138 12.91 6.55 5.97
CA THR A 138 14.18 6.08 5.42
C THR A 138 14.97 5.24 6.45
N ALA A 139 14.67 5.42 7.74
CA ALA A 139 15.42 4.82 8.84
C ALA A 139 15.07 3.34 9.05
N ASP A 140 13.80 2.96 8.95
CA ASP A 140 13.34 1.57 9.09
C ASP A 140 12.17 1.28 8.15
N PHE A 141 11.79 0.01 8.06
CA PHE A 141 10.61 -0.42 7.33
C PHE A 141 9.33 -0.10 8.09
N HIS A 142 8.36 0.48 7.38
CA HIS A 142 7.01 0.70 7.86
C HIS A 142 6.01 -0.04 6.97
N THR A 143 4.89 -0.47 7.53
CA THR A 143 3.84 -1.19 6.81
C THR A 143 2.87 -0.21 6.20
N TYR A 144 2.69 -0.27 4.89
CA TYR A 144 1.69 0.49 4.15
C TYR A 144 0.65 -0.48 3.65
N SER A 145 -0.63 -0.19 3.92
CA SER A 145 -1.70 -1.12 3.60
C SER A 145 -2.82 -0.48 2.80
N ILE A 146 -3.26 -1.20 1.77
CA ILE A 146 -4.48 -0.89 1.01
C ILE A 146 -5.54 -1.93 1.40
N LEU A 147 -6.55 -1.51 2.16
CA LEU A 147 -7.78 -2.30 2.33
C LEU A 147 -8.80 -1.87 1.30
N TRP A 148 -9.08 -2.72 0.33
CA TRP A 148 -10.04 -2.50 -0.74
C TRP A 148 -11.15 -3.55 -0.68
N ASN A 149 -12.37 -3.14 -0.33
CA ASN A 149 -13.52 -4.03 -0.26
C ASN A 149 -14.78 -3.36 -0.87
N PRO A 150 -15.93 -4.07 -0.97
CA PRO A 150 -17.14 -3.50 -1.58
C PRO A 150 -17.70 -2.25 -0.88
N HIS A 151 -17.26 -1.93 0.34
CA HIS A 151 -17.77 -0.83 1.14
C HIS A 151 -16.85 0.39 1.13
N ASN A 152 -15.54 0.18 1.07
CA ASN A 152 -14.56 1.25 1.19
C ASN A 152 -13.18 0.83 0.67
N ILE A 153 -12.38 1.84 0.38
CA ILE A 153 -10.92 1.79 0.33
C ILE A 153 -10.44 2.49 1.59
N ILE A 154 -9.58 1.84 2.39
CA ILE A 154 -8.92 2.45 3.55
C ILE A 154 -7.42 2.27 3.38
N LEU A 155 -6.68 3.37 3.54
CA LEU A 155 -5.23 3.40 3.50
C LEU A 155 -4.69 3.49 4.92
N TYR A 156 -3.70 2.65 5.22
CA TYR A 156 -3.07 2.56 6.53
C TYR A 156 -1.56 2.77 6.46
N ILE A 157 -1.01 3.30 7.56
CA ILE A 157 0.41 3.25 7.89
C ILE A 157 0.53 2.60 9.27
N ASP A 158 1.21 1.47 9.37
CA ASP A 158 1.37 0.68 10.60
C ASP A 158 0.03 0.42 11.32
N GLY A 159 -1.02 0.12 10.56
CA GLY A 159 -2.38 -0.09 11.08
C GLY A 159 -3.14 1.18 11.48
N THR A 160 -2.54 2.37 11.34
CA THR A 160 -3.17 3.67 11.57
C THR A 160 -3.88 4.14 10.29
N PRO A 161 -5.21 4.33 10.28
CA PRO A 161 -5.90 4.79 9.08
C PRO A 161 -5.57 6.26 8.79
N ILE A 162 -5.08 6.53 7.57
CA ILE A 162 -4.74 7.88 7.12
C ILE A 162 -5.77 8.45 6.14
N ARG A 163 -6.52 7.58 5.47
CA ARG A 163 -7.52 7.96 4.46
C ARG A 163 -8.57 6.89 4.30
N VAL A 164 -9.82 7.31 4.06
CA VAL A 164 -10.92 6.42 3.67
C VAL A 164 -11.69 7.00 2.48
N PHE A 165 -11.98 6.16 1.50
CA PHE A 165 -12.87 6.46 0.38
C PHE A 165 -14.02 5.46 0.38
N ARG A 166 -15.23 5.94 0.67
CA ARG A 166 -16.41 5.09 0.80
C ARG A 166 -17.03 4.80 -0.56
N ASN A 167 -17.56 3.61 -0.72
CA ASN A 167 -18.38 3.29 -1.88
C ASN A 167 -19.72 4.06 -1.80
N ASN A 168 -19.78 5.15 -2.56
CA ASN A 168 -20.96 6.01 -2.70
C ASN A 168 -21.55 5.90 -4.12
N ALA A 169 -21.41 4.75 -4.80
CA ALA A 169 -21.93 4.54 -6.15
C ALA A 169 -23.44 4.78 -6.26
N ALA A 170 -24.21 4.43 -5.22
CA ALA A 170 -25.65 4.72 -5.14
C ALA A 170 -25.98 6.23 -5.12
N ARG A 171 -24.98 7.09 -4.86
CA ARG A 171 -25.06 8.55 -4.87
C ARG A 171 -24.29 9.16 -6.06
N GLY A 172 -23.94 8.36 -7.06
CA GLY A 172 -23.30 8.82 -8.29
C GLY A 172 -21.77 9.00 -8.23
N VAL A 173 -21.12 8.62 -7.13
CA VAL A 173 -19.64 8.63 -7.03
C VAL A 173 -19.10 7.29 -7.52
N PRO A 174 -18.32 7.24 -8.61
CA PRO A 174 -17.69 6.00 -9.07
C PRO A 174 -16.81 5.35 -7.99
N PHE A 175 -16.79 4.03 -7.96
CA PHE A 175 -15.98 3.27 -7.00
C PHE A 175 -15.39 2.03 -7.69
N PRO A 176 -14.10 1.70 -7.44
CA PRO A 176 -13.46 0.49 -7.93
C PRO A 176 -14.13 -0.78 -7.39
N ALA A 177 -15.13 -1.33 -8.07
CA ALA A 177 -15.86 -2.51 -7.57
C ALA A 177 -16.02 -3.64 -8.59
N ARG A 178 -15.51 -3.47 -9.81
CA ARG A 178 -15.80 -4.37 -10.93
C ARG A 178 -14.57 -4.86 -11.67
N GLN A 179 -13.52 -4.06 -11.71
CA GLN A 179 -12.33 -4.35 -12.51
C GLN A 179 -11.26 -5.01 -11.63
N PRO A 180 -10.76 -6.20 -11.96
CA PRO A 180 -9.68 -6.83 -11.22
C PRO A 180 -8.35 -6.10 -11.48
N ALA A 181 -7.61 -5.80 -10.42
CA ALA A 181 -6.40 -4.99 -10.43
C ALA A 181 -5.15 -5.83 -10.15
N HIS A 182 -4.03 -5.43 -10.74
CA HIS A 182 -2.71 -5.86 -10.28
C HIS A 182 -2.25 -4.95 -9.13
N VAL A 183 -1.35 -5.48 -8.31
CA VAL A 183 -0.58 -4.72 -7.33
C VAL A 183 0.77 -4.37 -7.95
N PHE A 184 1.23 -3.15 -7.72
CA PHE A 184 2.49 -2.64 -8.26
C PHE A 184 3.34 -2.01 -7.16
N ALA A 185 4.66 -2.08 -7.36
CA ALA A 185 5.64 -1.34 -6.59
C ALA A 185 6.69 -0.79 -7.56
N SER A 186 7.10 0.48 -7.41
CA SER A 186 8.03 1.08 -8.37
C SER A 186 8.90 2.17 -7.76
N ILE A 187 9.99 2.50 -8.46
CA ILE A 187 10.75 3.72 -8.24
C ILE A 187 11.00 4.38 -9.60
N TRP A 188 10.76 5.68 -9.71
CA TRP A 188 10.87 6.42 -10.96
C TRP A 188 11.16 7.91 -10.72
N ASP A 189 11.64 8.58 -11.76
CA ASP A 189 11.92 10.02 -11.76
C ASP A 189 10.67 10.81 -12.14
N ALA A 190 10.37 11.81 -11.32
CA ALA A 190 9.20 12.67 -11.41
C ALA A 190 9.59 14.13 -11.10
N GLU A 191 10.81 14.52 -11.48
CA GLU A 191 11.40 15.83 -11.17
C GLU A 191 10.58 17.04 -11.62
N ASP A 192 9.63 16.85 -12.54
CA ASP A 192 8.71 17.89 -13.00
C ASP A 192 7.65 18.29 -11.98
N TRP A 193 7.40 17.47 -10.96
CA TRP A 193 6.36 17.78 -9.97
C TRP A 193 6.59 17.25 -8.55
N ALA A 194 7.38 16.18 -8.37
CA ALA A 194 7.47 15.46 -7.10
C ALA A 194 7.93 16.35 -5.94
N THR A 195 9.05 17.06 -6.10
CA THR A 195 9.64 17.80 -4.99
C THR A 195 9.35 19.29 -5.10
N GLN A 196 8.61 19.81 -4.12
CA GLN A 196 8.23 21.23 -4.03
C GLN A 196 7.51 21.75 -5.29
N GLY A 197 6.70 20.89 -5.93
CA GLY A 197 6.00 21.21 -7.19
C GLY A 197 6.94 21.26 -8.39
N GLY A 198 8.01 20.46 -8.39
CA GLY A 198 8.99 20.36 -9.48
C GLY A 198 10.11 21.41 -9.45
N ARG A 199 10.19 22.21 -8.38
CA ARG A 199 11.22 23.25 -8.24
C ARG A 199 12.59 22.68 -7.94
N VAL A 200 12.66 21.56 -7.22
CA VAL A 200 13.90 20.85 -6.91
C VAL A 200 13.96 19.62 -7.81
N LYS A 201 15.01 19.55 -8.62
CA LYS A 201 15.22 18.49 -9.62
C LYS A 201 16.03 17.33 -9.05
N THR A 202 16.02 16.20 -9.74
CA THR A 202 16.79 15.03 -9.34
C THR A 202 18.29 15.32 -9.47
N ASP A 203 19.04 15.20 -8.38
CA ASP A 203 20.50 15.25 -8.43
C ASP A 203 21.05 13.86 -8.75
N TRP A 204 21.26 13.59 -10.03
CA TRP A 204 21.74 12.31 -10.50
C TRP A 204 23.15 11.94 -10.02
N ALA A 205 23.94 12.88 -9.50
CA ALA A 205 25.20 12.56 -8.84
C ALA A 205 25.00 11.76 -7.53
N SER A 206 23.78 11.80 -6.96
CA SER A 206 23.38 11.03 -5.78
C SER A 206 22.83 9.63 -6.13
N ALA A 207 22.72 9.29 -7.42
CA ALA A 207 22.29 7.96 -7.85
C ALA A 207 23.33 6.85 -7.50
N PRO A 208 22.90 5.60 -7.30
CA PRO A 208 21.54 5.11 -7.42
C PRO A 208 20.68 5.43 -6.18
N PHE A 209 19.45 5.87 -6.42
CA PHE A 209 18.42 5.97 -5.39
C PHE A 209 17.80 4.59 -5.17
N VAL A 210 17.73 4.11 -3.93
CA VAL A 210 17.29 2.74 -3.65
C VAL A 210 16.18 2.71 -2.61
N ALA A 211 15.02 2.21 -3.00
CA ALA A 211 13.92 1.89 -2.09
C ALA A 211 13.85 0.37 -1.88
N ALA A 212 13.59 -0.05 -0.63
CA ALA A 212 13.50 -1.46 -0.28
C ALA A 212 12.07 -1.86 0.09
N TYR A 213 11.67 -3.04 -0.36
CA TYR A 213 10.34 -3.61 -0.14
C TYR A 213 10.48 -4.99 0.46
N ARG A 214 9.69 -5.32 1.49
CA ARG A 214 9.66 -6.66 2.06
C ARG A 214 8.26 -7.05 2.55
N ARG A 215 8.09 -8.33 2.89
CA ARG A 215 6.89 -8.86 3.58
C ARG A 215 5.56 -8.50 2.92
N TYR A 216 5.48 -8.61 1.58
CA TYR A 216 4.20 -8.54 0.89
C TYR A 216 3.26 -9.65 1.38
N ASN A 217 2.06 -9.28 1.86
CA ASN A 217 1.11 -10.23 2.41
C ASN A 217 -0.31 -10.03 1.86
N VAL A 218 -0.81 -11.08 1.21
CA VAL A 218 -2.20 -11.18 0.67
C VAL A 218 -2.83 -12.55 0.86
N SER A 219 -2.08 -13.50 1.43
CA SER A 219 -2.37 -14.95 1.37
C SER A 219 -3.70 -15.34 2.02
N SER A 220 -4.16 -14.57 3.00
CA SER A 220 -5.44 -14.79 3.70
C SER A 220 -6.42 -13.65 3.53
N SER A 221 -6.06 -12.65 2.72
CA SER A 221 -6.67 -11.34 2.74
C SER A 221 -7.01 -10.74 1.39
N ALA A 222 -6.89 -11.46 0.27
CA ALA A 222 -7.27 -10.96 -1.06
C ALA A 222 -7.99 -12.01 -1.90
N CYS A 223 -8.91 -11.58 -2.77
CA CYS A 223 -9.62 -12.48 -3.67
C CYS A 223 -8.95 -12.50 -5.03
N VAL A 224 -8.33 -13.63 -5.36
CA VAL A 224 -7.63 -13.83 -6.64
C VAL A 224 -8.66 -13.93 -7.77
N TRP A 225 -8.48 -13.14 -8.81
CA TRP A 225 -9.32 -13.18 -10.00
C TRP A 225 -8.94 -14.38 -10.88
N ASP A 226 -9.92 -15.22 -11.21
CA ASP A 226 -9.77 -16.32 -12.14
C ASP A 226 -10.21 -15.89 -13.53
N GLU A 227 -9.25 -15.78 -14.45
CA GLU A 227 -9.51 -15.40 -15.84
C GLU A 227 -10.29 -16.47 -16.63
N GLY A 228 -10.28 -17.72 -16.18
CA GLY A 228 -10.95 -18.82 -16.87
C GLY A 228 -12.47 -18.81 -16.71
N ASP A 229 -12.98 -18.42 -15.54
CA ASP A 229 -14.42 -18.36 -15.26
C ASP A 229 -14.96 -16.95 -14.95
N GLY A 230 -14.09 -15.94 -14.89
CA GLY A 230 -14.43 -14.55 -14.62
C GLY A 230 -14.94 -14.32 -13.20
N ARG A 231 -14.38 -15.03 -12.21
CA ARG A 231 -14.81 -14.93 -10.80
C ARG A 231 -13.63 -14.70 -9.86
N ALA A 232 -13.90 -13.94 -8.80
CA ALA A 232 -12.95 -13.76 -7.70
C ALA A 232 -13.04 -14.92 -6.70
N ARG A 233 -11.91 -15.58 -6.43
CA ARG A 233 -11.75 -16.66 -5.44
C ARG A 233 -11.17 -16.09 -4.15
N CYS A 234 -12.00 -16.01 -3.12
CA CYS A 234 -11.61 -15.46 -1.82
C CYS A 234 -11.18 -16.56 -0.83
N PRO A 235 -10.18 -16.29 0.04
CA PRO A 235 -9.84 -17.14 1.16
C PRO A 235 -11.07 -17.42 2.05
N ALA A 236 -11.31 -18.70 2.35
CA ALA A 236 -12.37 -19.08 3.27
C ALA A 236 -11.98 -18.70 4.70
N GLY A 237 -12.89 -18.03 5.44
CA GLY A 237 -12.74 -17.92 6.89
C GLY A 237 -12.61 -19.32 7.50
N GLY A 238 -11.62 -19.54 8.36
CA GLY A 238 -11.19 -20.87 8.83
C GLY A 238 -12.33 -21.85 9.19
N ALA A 239 -12.00 -23.15 9.12
CA ALA A 239 -12.90 -24.31 9.09
C ALA A 239 -14.07 -24.39 10.11
N ARG A 240 -14.09 -23.55 11.16
CA ARG A 240 -15.19 -23.47 12.13
C ARG A 240 -16.33 -22.54 11.73
N ARG A 241 -16.25 -21.80 10.62
CA ARG A 241 -17.31 -20.88 10.17
C ARG A 241 -17.48 -20.93 8.65
N ARG A 242 -18.04 -22.03 8.13
CA ARG A 242 -18.38 -22.26 6.70
C ARG A 242 -19.38 -21.25 6.07
N ARG A 243 -19.61 -20.08 6.67
CA ARG A 243 -20.57 -19.05 6.20
C ARG A 243 -20.16 -17.60 6.42
N ARG A 244 -18.99 -17.29 6.99
CA ARG A 244 -18.55 -15.88 7.16
C ARG A 244 -17.39 -15.59 6.22
N GLN A 245 -17.60 -14.62 5.31
CA GLN A 245 -16.53 -14.00 4.54
C GLN A 245 -15.42 -13.52 5.49
N ALA A 246 -14.18 -13.47 5.00
CA ALA A 246 -13.05 -13.01 5.78
C ALA A 246 -13.31 -11.60 6.37
N ALA A 247 -12.88 -11.34 7.61
CA ALA A 247 -13.27 -10.15 8.37
C ALA A 247 -12.99 -8.83 7.63
N TRP A 248 -11.88 -8.77 6.89
CA TRP A 248 -11.47 -7.62 6.07
C TRP A 248 -12.49 -7.26 4.97
N MET A 249 -13.21 -8.25 4.41
CA MET A 249 -14.15 -8.03 3.31
C MET A 249 -15.38 -7.21 3.73
N ALA A 250 -15.77 -7.32 5.00
CA ALA A 250 -16.88 -6.56 5.58
C ALA A 250 -16.41 -5.37 6.43
N GLN A 251 -15.09 -5.13 6.51
CA GLN A 251 -14.52 -4.12 7.38
C GLN A 251 -14.93 -2.71 6.94
N LYS A 252 -15.29 -1.89 7.93
CA LYS A 252 -15.62 -0.48 7.81
C LYS A 252 -14.93 0.27 8.93
N MET A 253 -14.77 1.57 8.76
CA MET A 253 -14.27 2.45 9.81
C MET A 253 -15.24 2.44 11.00
N ASP A 254 -14.76 1.94 12.14
CA ASP A 254 -15.46 2.05 13.43
C ASP A 254 -15.22 3.44 14.06
N TRP A 255 -15.83 3.69 15.20
CA TRP A 255 -15.76 5.01 15.83
C TRP A 255 -14.33 5.41 16.18
N TRP A 256 -13.54 4.49 16.73
CA TRP A 256 -12.14 4.76 17.09
C TRP A 256 -11.28 5.05 15.87
N SER A 257 -11.47 4.29 14.78
CA SER A 257 -10.78 4.52 13.52
C SER A 257 -11.08 5.91 12.96
N TRP A 258 -12.32 6.39 13.08
CA TRP A 258 -12.70 7.76 12.67
C TRP A 258 -12.00 8.83 13.52
N MET A 259 -11.92 8.64 14.84
CA MET A 259 -11.19 9.56 15.72
C MET A 259 -9.71 9.60 15.37
N THR A 260 -9.08 8.44 15.17
CA THR A 260 -7.68 8.33 14.77
C THR A 260 -7.44 9.02 13.42
N LEU A 261 -8.29 8.76 12.42
CA LEU A 261 -8.20 9.42 11.13
C LEU A 261 -8.32 10.95 11.25
N SER A 262 -9.25 11.44 12.08
CA SER A 262 -9.39 12.87 12.34
C SER A 262 -8.13 13.46 12.95
N TRP A 263 -7.51 12.76 13.91
CA TRP A 263 -6.26 13.20 14.53
C TRP A 263 -5.11 13.21 13.52
N VAL A 264 -4.97 12.18 12.68
CA VAL A 264 -3.96 12.13 11.61
C VAL A 264 -4.12 13.33 10.68
N ARG A 265 -5.34 13.57 10.20
CA ARG A 265 -5.63 14.68 9.29
C ARG A 265 -5.32 16.04 9.90
N MET A 266 -5.66 16.25 11.17
CA MET A 266 -5.38 17.52 11.86
C MET A 266 -3.89 17.80 12.07
N ASN A 267 -3.05 16.77 12.22
CA ASN A 267 -1.65 16.94 12.60
C ASN A 267 -0.67 16.78 11.42
N TYR A 268 -1.03 16.01 10.40
CA TYR A 268 -0.08 15.56 9.38
C TYR A 268 -0.50 15.82 7.93
N MET A 269 -1.76 16.12 7.67
CA MET A 269 -2.23 16.38 6.31
C MET A 269 -1.85 17.81 5.88
N VAL A 270 -1.22 17.92 4.72
CA VAL A 270 -0.74 19.21 4.16
C VAL A 270 -1.49 19.63 2.89
N TYR A 271 -2.15 18.67 2.23
CA TYR A 271 -3.03 18.94 1.08
C TYR A 271 -4.23 18.01 1.11
N ASP A 272 -5.40 18.54 0.79
CA ASP A 272 -6.62 17.77 0.56
C ASP A 272 -7.40 18.35 -0.62
N TYR A 273 -7.59 17.56 -1.67
CA TYR A 273 -8.41 17.93 -2.82
C TYR A 273 -9.83 18.36 -2.44
N CYS A 274 -10.41 17.82 -1.35
CA CYS A 274 -11.74 18.20 -0.87
C CYS A 274 -11.82 19.68 -0.46
N ASP A 275 -10.71 20.27 -0.01
CA ASP A 275 -10.62 21.66 0.45
C ASP A 275 -10.03 22.61 -0.63
N ASP A 276 -9.61 22.06 -1.78
CA ASP A 276 -9.00 22.82 -2.87
C ASP A 276 -10.06 23.56 -3.72
N ARG A 277 -10.42 24.77 -3.26
CA ARG A 277 -11.36 25.65 -3.95
C ARG A 277 -10.84 26.23 -5.26
N ARG A 278 -9.52 26.19 -5.50
CA ARG A 278 -8.96 26.65 -6.79
C ARG A 278 -9.23 25.60 -7.85
N ARG A 279 -9.05 24.32 -7.51
CA ARG A 279 -9.36 23.21 -8.39
C ARG A 279 -10.86 22.96 -8.55
N PHE A 280 -11.62 23.10 -7.46
CA PHE A 280 -13.08 22.88 -7.45
C PHE A 280 -13.85 24.16 -7.09
N PRO A 281 -13.87 25.18 -7.98
CA PRO A 281 -14.49 26.48 -7.70
C PRO A 281 -16.02 26.41 -7.57
N HIS A 282 -16.64 25.34 -8.06
CA HIS A 282 -18.10 25.13 -8.05
C HIS A 282 -18.60 24.25 -6.90
N GLY A 283 -17.74 23.97 -5.92
CA GLY A 283 -18.07 23.16 -4.75
C GLY A 283 -17.24 21.87 -4.69
N ALA A 284 -17.07 21.36 -3.47
CA ALA A 284 -16.28 20.15 -3.23
C ALA A 284 -16.87 18.93 -3.95
N PRO A 285 -16.03 17.95 -4.36
CA PRO A 285 -16.48 16.69 -4.92
C PRO A 285 -17.56 16.00 -4.04
N PRO A 286 -18.58 15.33 -4.63
CA PRO A 286 -19.72 14.81 -3.87
C PRO A 286 -19.33 13.89 -2.70
N GLU A 287 -18.29 13.07 -2.87
CA GLU A 287 -17.74 12.18 -1.85
C GLU A 287 -17.23 12.90 -0.60
N CYS A 288 -16.82 14.16 -0.72
CA CYS A 288 -16.30 14.98 0.39
C CYS A 288 -17.44 15.53 1.27
N VAL A 289 -18.63 15.71 0.71
CA VAL A 289 -19.78 16.35 1.39
C VAL A 289 -20.89 15.38 1.78
N ILE A 290 -20.83 14.14 1.29
CA ILE A 290 -21.76 13.08 1.70
C ILE A 290 -21.58 12.82 3.21
N PRO A 291 -22.64 13.02 4.03
CA PRO A 291 -22.51 12.82 5.46
C PRO A 291 -22.03 11.41 5.78
N ILE A 292 -21.10 11.32 6.73
CA ILE A 292 -20.68 10.07 7.34
C ILE A 292 -21.90 9.54 8.11
N GLY A 293 -22.76 8.80 7.42
CA GLY A 293 -23.89 8.14 8.05
C GLY A 293 -23.36 7.31 9.22
N ARG A 294 -23.96 7.52 10.41
CA ARG A 294 -23.79 6.62 11.56
C ARG A 294 -24.44 5.30 11.14
N SER A 295 -23.64 4.39 10.58
CA SER A 295 -24.04 3.00 10.36
C SER A 295 -23.97 2.24 11.67
#